data_AF-A0A8K0IUH4-F1
#
_entry.id   AF-A0A8K0IUH4-F1
#
_cell.length_a   1.000
_cell.length_b   1.000
_cell.length_c   1.000
_cell.angle_alpha   90.00
_cell.angle_beta   90.00
_cell.angle_gamma   90.00
#
_symmetry.space_group_name_H-M   'P 1'
#
loop_
_entity.id
_entity.type
_entity.pdbx_description
1 polymer ?
#
loop_
_entity_poly.entity_id
_entity_poly.type
_entity_poly.pdbx_seq_one_letter_code
_entity_poly.pdbx_strand_id
1 'polypeptide(L)'
;MTGSLADRATSIMLIGPDWAMNMEICDICNRDPGQAKDVVKGLKKRLRHKNPKVQLLALTLLETMVKNCGDIVHTHVAEKDILHEMVKIVRKKQPDIHVKEKVLVLIDTWQEAFGGPQARHPQYFAAYQELLHAGAVFPQRPERSAPVFTPLQTQPLTSYPPSLRNPGNPDYQQEAPESSVGSDILTLRCVM
;
A
#
# COMPACT_ATOMS: atom_id res chain seq x y z
N MET A 1 10.22 -16.87 -24.98
CA MET A 1 9.98 -15.42 -24.80
C MET A 1 9.79 -15.17 -23.32
N THR A 2 10.74 -14.50 -22.67
CA THR A 2 10.59 -14.08 -21.28
C THR A 2 9.43 -13.09 -21.19
N GLY A 3 8.38 -13.42 -20.43
CA GLY A 3 7.24 -12.52 -20.23
C GLY A 3 7.63 -11.25 -19.49
N SER A 4 6.83 -10.19 -19.62
CA SER A 4 7.07 -8.94 -18.87
C SER A 4 7.06 -9.18 -17.35
N LEU A 5 7.62 -8.26 -16.56
CA LEU A 5 7.58 -8.37 -15.09
C LEU A 5 6.16 -8.57 -14.56
N ALA A 6 5.18 -7.85 -15.14
CA ALA A 6 3.77 -8.03 -14.82
C ALA A 6 3.25 -9.43 -15.20
N ASP A 7 3.68 -10.03 -16.32
CA ASP A 7 3.26 -11.38 -16.70
C ASP A 7 3.80 -12.44 -15.73
N ARG A 8 5.04 -12.28 -15.28
CA ARG A 8 5.67 -13.19 -14.30
C ARG A 8 4.97 -13.13 -12.95
N ALA A 9 4.79 -11.92 -12.41
CA ALA A 9 4.19 -11.68 -11.09
C ALA A 9 2.69 -12.04 -11.02
N THR A 10 2.04 -12.20 -12.16
CA THR A 10 0.60 -12.51 -12.24
C THR A 10 0.32 -13.78 -13.02
N SER A 11 1.31 -14.69 -13.10
CA SER A 11 1.16 -15.97 -13.78
C SER A 11 0.05 -16.80 -13.13
N ILE A 12 -0.78 -17.42 -13.97
CA ILE A 12 -1.85 -18.33 -13.53
C ILE A 12 -1.32 -19.54 -12.74
N MET A 13 -0.04 -19.88 -12.94
CA MET A 13 0.66 -20.99 -12.27
C MET A 13 1.04 -20.67 -10.81
N LEU A 14 1.00 -19.41 -10.39
CA LEU A 14 1.29 -19.04 -9.01
C LEU A 14 0.20 -19.55 -8.07
N ILE A 15 0.53 -20.05 -6.89
CA ILE A 15 -0.48 -20.48 -5.90
C ILE A 15 -1.21 -19.25 -5.31
N GLY A 16 -0.47 -18.15 -5.12
CA GLY A 16 -0.97 -16.86 -4.66
C GLY A 16 -0.01 -15.73 -5.04
N PRO A 17 -0.14 -14.53 -4.45
CA PRO A 17 0.79 -13.44 -4.70
C PRO A 17 2.24 -13.82 -4.37
N ASP A 18 3.16 -13.61 -5.31
CA ASP A 18 4.59 -13.70 -5.06
C ASP A 18 5.08 -12.37 -4.48
N TRP A 19 5.08 -12.29 -3.15
CA TRP A 19 5.45 -11.06 -2.45
C TRP A 19 6.90 -10.65 -2.69
N ALA A 20 7.81 -11.61 -2.83
CA ALA A 20 9.20 -11.31 -3.13
C ALA A 20 9.32 -10.64 -4.50
N MET A 21 8.68 -11.19 -5.53
CA MET A 21 8.66 -10.59 -6.86
C MET A 21 7.93 -9.23 -6.88
N ASN A 22 6.82 -9.09 -6.14
CA ASN A 22 6.10 -7.82 -6.08
C ASN A 22 6.95 -6.71 -5.48
N MET A 23 7.72 -7.00 -4.42
CA MET A 23 8.63 -6.03 -3.82
C MET A 23 9.82 -5.72 -4.72
N GLU A 24 10.40 -6.73 -5.38
CA GLU A 24 11.44 -6.53 -6.39
C GLU A 24 10.96 -5.60 -7.52
N ILE A 25 9.72 -5.77 -7.99
CA ILE A 25 9.12 -4.88 -8.98
C ILE A 25 9.01 -3.45 -8.45
N CYS A 26 8.62 -3.26 -7.19
CA CYS A 26 8.55 -1.92 -6.59
C CYS A 26 9.94 -1.25 -6.55
N ASP A 27 10.98 -1.99 -6.16
CA ASP A 27 12.36 -1.49 -6.17
C ASP A 27 12.82 -1.11 -7.57
N ILE A 28 12.50 -1.91 -8.58
CA ILE A 28 12.81 -1.61 -9.99
C ILE A 28 12.09 -0.33 -10.42
N CYS A 29 10.78 -0.21 -10.16
CA CYS A 29 9.99 0.97 -10.54
C CYS A 29 10.49 2.25 -9.85
N ASN A 30 10.97 2.16 -8.61
CA ASN A 30 11.53 3.29 -7.87
C ASN A 30 12.91 3.74 -8.39
N ARG A 31 13.68 2.82 -8.99
CA ARG A 31 14.98 3.13 -9.59
C ARG A 31 14.87 3.59 -11.03
N ASP A 32 13.90 3.07 -11.78
CA ASP A 32 13.71 3.35 -13.20
C ASP A 32 12.24 3.71 -13.54
N PRO A 33 11.95 5.02 -13.72
CA PRO A 33 10.68 5.52 -14.23
C PRO A 33 10.17 4.86 -15.51
N GLY A 34 11.06 4.47 -16.42
CA GLY A 34 10.71 3.77 -17.66
C GLY A 34 10.12 2.39 -17.37
N GLN A 35 10.69 1.66 -16.42
CA GLN A 35 10.15 0.36 -15.98
C GLN A 35 8.80 0.51 -15.31
N ALA A 36 8.58 1.56 -14.50
CA ALA A 36 7.27 1.83 -13.89
C ALA A 36 6.16 1.92 -14.95
N LYS A 37 6.39 2.67 -16.03
CA LYS A 37 5.47 2.78 -17.16
C LYS A 37 5.20 1.44 -17.84
N ASP A 38 6.23 0.62 -18.07
CA ASP A 38 6.09 -0.67 -18.74
C ASP A 38 5.37 -1.71 -17.88
N VAL A 39 5.65 -1.73 -16.57
CA VAL A 39 4.93 -2.60 -15.62
C VAL A 39 3.45 -2.21 -15.56
N VAL A 40 3.12 -0.91 -15.46
CA VAL A 40 1.72 -0.44 -15.46
C VAL A 40 1.02 -0.81 -16.76
N LYS A 41 1.70 -0.68 -17.91
CA LYS A 41 1.16 -1.14 -19.21
C LYS A 41 0.92 -2.66 -19.23
N GLY A 42 1.81 -3.43 -18.63
CA GLY A 42 1.65 -4.87 -18.41
C GLY A 42 0.41 -5.16 -17.56
N LEU A 43 0.28 -4.52 -16.41
CA LEU A 43 -0.88 -4.64 -15.51
C LEU A 43 -2.21 -4.36 -16.22
N LYS A 44 -2.29 -3.33 -17.07
CA LYS A 44 -3.49 -3.08 -17.88
C LYS A 44 -3.91 -4.31 -18.71
N LYS A 45 -2.94 -4.99 -19.33
CA LYS A 45 -3.21 -6.24 -20.08
C LYS A 45 -3.68 -7.36 -19.16
N ARG A 46 -3.07 -7.49 -17.96
CA ARG A 46 -3.44 -8.51 -16.97
C ARG A 46 -4.85 -8.29 -16.40
N LEU A 47 -5.27 -7.04 -16.18
CA LEU A 47 -6.63 -6.69 -15.77
C LEU A 47 -7.68 -7.07 -16.83
N ARG A 48 -7.32 -7.04 -18.12
CA ARG A 48 -8.19 -7.47 -19.23
C ARG A 48 -8.26 -8.98 -19.41
N HIS A 49 -7.49 -9.75 -18.64
CA HIS A 49 -7.45 -11.20 -18.76
C HIS A 49 -8.79 -11.84 -18.36
N LYS A 50 -9.16 -12.96 -19.00
CA LYS A 50 -10.42 -13.66 -18.73
C LYS A 50 -10.42 -14.43 -17.41
N ASN A 51 -9.25 -14.87 -16.97
CA ASN A 51 -9.11 -15.67 -15.75
C ASN A 51 -9.09 -14.75 -14.51
N PRO A 52 -10.00 -14.93 -13.54
CA PRO A 52 -10.12 -14.08 -12.37
C PRO A 52 -8.89 -14.14 -11.45
N LYS A 53 -8.19 -15.28 -11.37
CA LYS A 53 -6.94 -15.41 -10.61
C LYS A 53 -5.86 -14.46 -11.14
N VAL A 54 -5.72 -14.36 -12.47
CA VAL A 54 -4.78 -13.42 -13.09
C VAL A 54 -5.16 -11.97 -12.77
N GLN A 55 -6.45 -11.66 -12.81
CA GLN A 55 -6.94 -10.32 -12.45
C GLN A 55 -6.68 -10.00 -10.97
N LEU A 56 -6.92 -10.94 -10.05
CA LEU A 56 -6.65 -10.77 -8.61
C LEU A 56 -5.16 -10.57 -8.32
N LEU A 57 -4.27 -11.34 -8.95
CA LEU A 57 -2.82 -11.16 -8.82
C LEU A 57 -2.40 -9.78 -9.36
N ALA A 58 -2.98 -9.35 -10.49
CA ALA A 58 -2.72 -8.03 -11.05
C ALA A 58 -3.20 -6.90 -10.15
N LEU A 59 -4.39 -7.01 -9.55
CA LEU A 59 -4.92 -6.05 -8.58
C LEU A 59 -4.04 -6.00 -7.32
N THR A 60 -3.51 -7.15 -6.87
CA THR A 60 -2.62 -7.23 -5.70
C THR A 60 -1.27 -6.58 -5.98
N LEU A 61 -0.67 -6.83 -7.15
CA LEU A 61 0.57 -6.16 -7.55
C LEU A 61 0.34 -4.65 -7.71
N LEU A 62 -0.75 -4.24 -8.35
CA LEU A 62 -1.12 -2.84 -8.52
C LEU A 62 -1.27 -2.12 -7.16
N GLU A 63 -1.98 -2.73 -6.21
CA GLU A 63 -2.09 -2.22 -4.84
C GLU A 63 -0.72 -2.06 -4.18
N THR A 64 0.15 -3.07 -4.34
CA THR A 64 1.50 -3.04 -3.77
C THR A 64 2.30 -1.87 -4.35
N MET A 65 2.26 -1.68 -5.67
CA MET A 65 2.97 -0.59 -6.33
C MET A 65 2.43 0.79 -5.92
N VAL A 66 1.12 0.97 -5.81
CA VAL A 66 0.51 2.23 -5.36
C VAL A 66 0.94 2.57 -3.93
N LYS A 67 1.11 1.58 -3.06
CA LYS A 67 1.57 1.79 -1.68
C LYS A 67 3.06 2.09 -1.55
N ASN A 68 3.90 1.57 -2.45
CA ASN A 68 5.36 1.56 -2.25
C ASN A 68 6.15 2.44 -3.23
N CYS A 69 5.56 2.86 -4.36
CA CYS A 69 6.31 3.56 -5.41
C CYS A 69 6.01 5.06 -5.51
N GLY A 70 5.13 5.58 -4.66
CA GLY A 70 4.77 6.98 -4.64
C GLY A 70 4.20 7.52 -5.96
N ASP A 71 4.39 8.82 -6.16
CA ASP A 71 3.64 9.62 -7.13
C ASP A 71 3.85 9.24 -8.60
N ILE A 72 5.02 8.69 -8.94
CA ILE A 72 5.30 8.25 -10.32
C ILE A 72 4.33 7.13 -10.75
N VAL A 73 4.10 6.15 -9.88
CA VAL A 73 3.13 5.08 -10.15
C VAL A 73 1.72 5.63 -10.11
N HIS A 74 1.41 6.54 -9.17
CA HIS A 74 0.07 7.14 -9.08
C HIS A 74 -0.33 7.85 -10.38
N THR A 75 0.60 8.61 -10.95
CA THR A 75 0.46 9.31 -12.24
C THR A 75 0.25 8.31 -13.38
N HIS A 76 1.09 7.27 -13.48
CA HIS A 76 0.94 6.27 -14.54
C HIS A 76 -0.38 5.49 -14.45
N VAL A 77 -0.86 5.18 -13.25
CA VAL A 77 -2.16 4.53 -13.05
C VAL A 77 -3.30 5.43 -13.56
N ALA A 78 -3.23 6.74 -13.27
CA ALA A 78 -4.20 7.72 -13.74
C ALA A 78 -4.16 7.90 -15.27
N GLU A 79 -2.96 7.98 -15.88
CA GLU A 79 -2.78 8.26 -17.31
C GLU A 79 -2.92 7.04 -18.24
N LYS A 80 -2.80 5.81 -17.72
CA LYS A 80 -2.85 4.58 -18.53
C LYS A 80 -4.19 3.89 -18.53
N ASP A 81 -5.26 4.58 -18.13
CA ASP A 81 -6.63 4.07 -18.00
C ASP A 81 -6.76 2.83 -17.12
N ILE A 82 -5.88 2.65 -16.13
CA ILE A 82 -5.98 1.50 -15.22
C ILE A 82 -7.32 1.56 -14.47
N LEU A 83 -7.66 2.75 -13.98
CA LEU A 83 -8.91 3.01 -13.28
C LEU A 83 -10.13 2.72 -14.16
N HIS A 84 -10.10 3.10 -15.44
CA HIS A 84 -11.16 2.77 -16.40
C HIS A 84 -11.34 1.26 -16.57
N GLU A 85 -10.24 0.50 -16.68
CA GLU A 85 -10.32 -0.95 -16.79
C GLU A 85 -10.88 -1.59 -15.52
N MET A 86 -10.57 -1.05 -14.34
CA MET A 86 -11.17 -1.48 -13.07
C MET A 86 -12.68 -1.20 -13.05
N VAL A 87 -13.11 0.00 -13.44
CA VAL A 87 -14.54 0.36 -13.55
C VAL A 87 -15.27 -0.58 -14.51
N LYS A 88 -14.69 -0.87 -15.69
CA LYS A 88 -15.25 -1.85 -16.64
C LYS A 88 -15.44 -3.23 -16.03
N ILE A 89 -14.50 -3.70 -15.21
CA ILE A 89 -14.61 -4.99 -14.53
C ILE A 89 -15.86 -5.02 -13.66
N VAL A 90 -16.09 -4.00 -12.83
CA VAL A 90 -17.27 -3.92 -11.94
C VAL A 90 -18.58 -3.86 -12.73
N ARG A 91 -18.58 -3.14 -13.87
CA ARG A 91 -19.76 -2.94 -14.72
C ARG A 91 -20.08 -4.12 -15.65
N LYS A 92 -19.27 -5.20 -15.67
CA LYS A 92 -19.60 -6.42 -16.43
C LYS A 92 -20.93 -6.98 -15.95
N LYS A 93 -21.70 -7.61 -16.86
CA LYS A 93 -22.99 -8.24 -16.53
C LYS A 93 -22.86 -9.31 -15.43
N GLN A 94 -21.77 -10.08 -15.46
CA GLN A 94 -21.44 -11.12 -14.49
C GLN A 94 -19.94 -11.08 -14.18
N PRO A 95 -19.49 -10.17 -13.30
CA PRO A 95 -18.10 -10.14 -12.87
C PRO A 95 -17.83 -11.25 -11.85
N ASP A 96 -16.58 -11.69 -11.79
CA ASP A 96 -16.13 -12.49 -10.65
C ASP A 96 -16.28 -11.67 -9.36
N ILE A 97 -16.88 -12.28 -8.34
CA ILE A 97 -17.27 -11.59 -7.09
C ILE A 97 -16.03 -11.06 -6.38
N HIS A 98 -14.98 -11.88 -6.24
CA HIS A 98 -13.76 -11.49 -5.53
C HIS A 98 -12.98 -10.41 -6.27
N VAL A 99 -12.93 -10.48 -7.62
CA VAL A 99 -12.32 -9.41 -8.42
C VAL A 99 -13.09 -8.10 -8.25
N LYS A 100 -14.43 -8.14 -8.32
CA LYS A 100 -15.29 -6.96 -8.15
C LYS A 100 -15.10 -6.33 -6.77
N GLU A 101 -15.17 -7.13 -5.70
CA GLU A 101 -14.97 -6.67 -4.33
C GLU A 101 -13.60 -6.03 -4.16
N LYS A 102 -12.55 -6.67 -4.66
CA LYS A 102 -11.19 -6.13 -4.58
C LYS A 102 -11.06 -4.79 -5.31
N VAL A 103 -11.67 -4.65 -6.49
CA VAL A 103 -11.70 -3.37 -7.22
C VAL A 103 -12.40 -2.28 -6.42
N LEU A 104 -13.57 -2.58 -5.85
CA LEU A 104 -14.34 -1.62 -5.06
C LEU A 104 -13.55 -1.13 -3.85
N VAL A 105 -12.91 -2.04 -3.10
CA VAL A 105 -12.05 -1.69 -1.97
C VAL A 105 -10.90 -0.78 -2.41
N LEU A 106 -10.23 -1.10 -3.52
CA LEU A 106 -9.08 -0.31 -3.99
C LEU A 106 -9.49 1.10 -4.44
N ILE A 107 -10.55 1.21 -5.24
CA ILE A 107 -11.03 2.52 -5.71
C ILE A 107 -11.48 3.39 -4.54
N ASP A 108 -12.21 2.82 -3.60
CA ASP A 108 -12.65 3.53 -2.41
C ASP A 108 -11.48 3.94 -1.51
N THR A 109 -10.48 3.08 -1.33
CA THR A 109 -9.28 3.43 -0.56
C THR A 109 -8.48 4.56 -1.23
N TRP A 110 -8.30 4.50 -2.55
CA TRP A 110 -7.46 5.47 -3.27
C TRP A 110 -8.12 6.83 -3.46
N GLN A 111 -9.43 6.89 -3.70
CA GLN A 111 -10.11 8.18 -3.84
C GLN A 111 -10.01 9.04 -2.56
N GLU A 112 -10.00 8.40 -1.39
CA GLU A 112 -9.79 9.09 -0.12
C GLU A 112 -8.35 9.50 0.10
N ALA A 113 -7.43 8.55 -0.12
CA ALA A 113 -6.01 8.80 0.06
C ALA A 113 -5.50 9.93 -0.86
N PHE A 114 -6.12 10.09 -2.03
CA PHE A 114 -5.72 11.08 -3.02
C PHE A 114 -6.61 12.33 -3.07
N GLY A 115 -7.49 12.58 -2.10
CA GLY A 115 -8.03 13.94 -1.85
C GLY A 115 -9.15 14.46 -2.77
N GLY A 116 -9.89 13.59 -3.46
CA GLY A 116 -11.11 14.00 -4.16
C GLY A 116 -10.90 14.79 -5.49
N PRO A 117 -11.90 15.56 -5.96
CA PRO A 117 -11.95 16.10 -7.33
C PRO A 117 -10.97 17.25 -7.63
N GLN A 118 -10.45 17.94 -6.61
CA GLN A 118 -9.50 19.04 -6.76
C GLN A 118 -8.05 18.64 -6.45
N ALA A 119 -7.83 17.37 -6.12
CA ALA A 119 -6.51 16.90 -5.77
C ALA A 119 -5.66 16.61 -7.01
N ARG A 120 -4.39 16.25 -6.76
CA ARG A 120 -3.39 16.02 -7.81
C ARG A 120 -3.79 14.95 -8.82
N HIS A 121 -4.48 13.90 -8.37
CA HIS A 121 -4.91 12.77 -9.18
C HIS A 121 -6.44 12.62 -9.16
N PRO A 122 -7.20 13.53 -9.79
CA PRO A 122 -8.65 13.55 -9.72
C PRO A 122 -9.31 12.33 -10.38
N GLN A 123 -8.58 11.59 -11.22
CA GLN A 123 -9.07 10.40 -11.91
C GLN A 123 -9.49 9.29 -10.94
N TYR A 124 -8.84 9.17 -9.78
CA TYR A 124 -9.21 8.19 -8.75
C TYR A 124 -10.60 8.49 -8.19
N PHE A 125 -10.86 9.76 -7.87
CA PHE A 125 -12.18 10.20 -7.43
C PHE A 125 -13.23 10.07 -8.54
N ALA A 126 -12.88 10.41 -9.79
CA ALA A 126 -13.78 10.24 -10.92
C ALA A 126 -14.22 8.77 -11.12
N ALA A 127 -13.30 7.81 -10.98
CA ALA A 127 -13.61 6.39 -11.07
C ALA A 127 -14.57 5.93 -9.95
N TYR A 128 -14.39 6.45 -8.74
CA TYR A 128 -15.31 6.22 -7.62
C TYR A 128 -16.72 6.77 -7.93
N GLN A 129 -16.82 8.02 -8.38
CA GLN A 129 -18.09 8.66 -8.75
C GLN A 129 -18.79 7.92 -9.90
N GLU A 130 -18.06 7.45 -10.91
CA GLU A 130 -18.63 6.66 -12.00
C GLU A 130 -19.26 5.37 -11.48
N LEU A 131 -18.62 4.69 -10.53
CA LEU A 131 -19.16 3.48 -9.92
C LEU A 131 -20.40 3.76 -9.06
N LEU A 132 -20.41 4.85 -8.30
CA LEU A 132 -21.60 5.29 -7.58
C LEU A 132 -22.78 5.55 -8.52
N HIS A 133 -22.56 6.29 -9.61
CA HIS A 133 -23.59 6.55 -10.62
C HIS A 133 -24.06 5.28 -11.33
N ALA A 134 -23.19 4.27 -11.46
CA ALA A 134 -23.55 2.96 -11.97
C ALA A 134 -24.28 2.07 -10.95
N GLY A 135 -24.53 2.55 -9.73
CA GLY A 135 -25.23 1.83 -8.67
C GLY A 135 -24.35 0.80 -7.93
N ALA A 136 -23.02 0.94 -7.99
CA ALA A 136 -22.13 0.09 -7.21
C ALA A 136 -22.29 0.37 -5.71
N VAL A 137 -22.42 -0.70 -4.92
CA VAL A 137 -22.40 -0.63 -3.47
C VAL A 137 -20.98 -0.90 -3.01
N PHE A 138 -20.35 0.11 -2.41
CA PHE A 138 -19.03 -0.03 -1.81
C PHE A 138 -19.12 -0.73 -0.45
N PRO A 139 -18.12 -1.54 -0.08
CA PRO A 139 -18.09 -2.18 1.23
C PRO A 139 -18.10 -1.12 2.33
N GLN A 140 -18.90 -1.36 3.38
CA GLN A 140 -18.90 -0.50 4.55
C GLN A 140 -17.51 -0.56 5.17
N ARG A 141 -16.88 0.60 5.33
CA ARG A 141 -15.65 0.64 6.10
C ARG A 141 -16.00 0.36 7.55
N PRO A 142 -15.18 -0.41 8.28
CA PRO A 142 -15.31 -0.40 9.72
C PRO A 142 -15.20 1.06 10.14
N GLU A 143 -16.24 1.60 10.79
CA GLU A 143 -16.13 2.90 11.44
C GLU A 143 -14.86 2.86 12.27
N ARG A 144 -14.09 3.95 12.27
CA ARG A 144 -12.89 4.11 13.13
C ARG A 144 -13.29 3.86 14.59
N SER A 145 -13.29 2.60 15.00
CA SER A 145 -13.71 2.07 16.29
C SER A 145 -12.43 1.56 16.93
N ALA A 146 -11.97 2.00 18.09
CA ALA A 146 -12.52 2.84 19.14
C ALA A 146 -11.34 3.59 19.80
N PRO A 147 -11.54 4.59 20.68
CA PRO A 147 -10.44 5.08 21.52
C PRO A 147 -9.74 3.90 22.18
N VAL A 148 -8.42 3.87 22.05
CA VAL A 148 -7.57 2.86 22.70
C VAL A 148 -7.72 3.05 24.21
N PHE A 149 -8.60 2.25 24.81
CA PHE A 149 -8.59 1.99 26.25
C PHE A 149 -7.43 1.02 26.53
N THR A 150 -6.20 1.49 26.37
CA THR A 150 -5.08 0.84 27.04
C THR A 150 -5.28 1.11 28.53
N PRO A 151 -5.60 0.11 29.36
CA PRO A 151 -5.59 0.32 30.80
C PRO A 151 -4.21 0.81 31.21
N LEU A 152 -4.16 1.84 32.06
CA LEU A 152 -2.91 2.33 32.64
C LEU A 152 -2.18 1.16 33.28
N GLN A 153 -0.93 0.95 32.85
CA GLN A 153 -0.05 -0.06 33.38
C GLN A 153 0.16 0.20 34.88
N THR A 154 -0.47 -0.59 35.72
CA THR A 154 -0.42 -0.47 37.20
C THR A 154 0.70 -1.30 37.81
N GLN A 155 1.42 -2.07 36.99
CA GLN A 155 2.59 -2.81 37.45
C GLN A 155 3.86 -1.99 37.19
N PRO A 156 4.71 -1.77 38.21
CA PRO A 156 6.07 -1.35 37.99
C PRO A 156 6.71 -2.30 36.98
N LEU A 157 7.48 -1.76 36.02
CA LEU A 157 8.39 -2.57 35.22
C LEU A 157 9.39 -3.20 36.20
N THR A 158 9.08 -4.40 36.69
CA THR A 158 10.00 -5.18 37.52
C THR A 158 11.19 -5.50 36.65
N SER A 159 12.27 -4.76 36.93
CA SER A 159 13.64 -4.91 36.50
C SER A 159 13.91 -6.09 35.56
N TYR A 160 14.39 -5.77 34.37
CA TYR A 160 15.20 -6.68 33.55
C TYR A 160 16.11 -7.54 34.44
N PRO A 161 16.20 -8.86 34.21
CA PRO A 161 17.15 -9.69 34.94
C PRO A 161 18.56 -9.15 34.68
N PRO A 162 19.39 -8.96 35.72
CA PRO A 162 20.76 -8.49 35.52
C PRO A 162 21.52 -9.52 34.70
N SER A 163 22.07 -9.05 33.58
CA SER A 163 22.95 -9.78 32.69
C SER A 163 24.02 -10.54 33.49
N LEU A 164 24.30 -11.75 33.02
CA LEU A 164 25.33 -12.67 33.51
C LEU A 164 26.62 -11.92 33.88
N ARG A 165 26.90 -11.85 35.17
CA ARG A 165 28.14 -11.34 35.77
C ARG A 165 29.29 -12.26 35.34
N ASN A 166 30.12 -11.83 34.40
CA ASN A 166 31.39 -12.46 34.10
C ASN A 166 32.53 -11.68 34.81
N PRO A 167 33.25 -12.26 35.78
CA PRO A 167 34.37 -11.59 36.43
C PRO A 167 35.65 -11.82 35.61
N GLY A 168 36.12 -10.80 34.90
CA GLY A 168 37.45 -10.86 34.28
C GLY A 168 37.69 -9.88 33.14
N ASN A 169 37.81 -8.59 33.44
CA ASN A 169 38.95 -7.78 32.98
C ASN A 169 38.91 -6.37 33.61
N PRO A 170 40.05 -5.81 34.06
CA PRO A 170 40.12 -4.47 34.62
C PRO A 170 40.57 -3.49 33.53
N ASP A 171 39.66 -2.74 32.92
CA ASP A 171 39.95 -1.36 32.53
C ASP A 171 38.68 -0.64 32.09
N TYR A 172 38.74 0.69 32.16
CA TYR A 172 37.71 1.69 31.91
C TYR A 172 36.98 2.25 33.14
N GLN A 173 37.55 3.39 33.54
CA GLN A 173 37.10 4.32 34.55
C GLN A 173 35.72 4.92 34.25
N GLN A 174 35.02 5.10 35.36
CA GLN A 174 33.72 5.67 35.58
C GLN A 174 33.81 7.20 35.64
N GLU A 175 33.13 7.92 34.75
CA GLU A 175 32.73 9.31 34.99
C GLU A 175 31.34 9.61 34.39
N ALA A 176 30.41 9.91 35.29
CA ALA A 176 29.25 10.77 35.12
C ALA A 176 29.09 11.52 36.45
N PRO A 177 28.27 12.57 36.60
CA PRO A 177 27.46 13.29 35.60
C PRO A 177 27.70 14.82 35.66
N GLU A 178 27.12 15.63 34.76
CA GLU A 178 26.51 16.91 35.18
C GLU A 178 25.32 17.29 34.29
N SER A 179 24.26 17.72 34.97
CA SER A 179 23.00 18.23 34.46
C SER A 179 23.09 19.73 34.15
N SER A 180 22.49 20.19 33.05
CA SER A 180 21.83 21.50 33.06
C SER A 180 20.74 21.59 32.00
N VAL A 181 19.57 21.92 32.53
CA VAL A 181 18.35 22.50 31.96
C VAL A 181 18.56 23.35 30.69
N GLY A 182 17.64 23.19 29.74
CA GLY A 182 17.42 24.13 28.64
C GLY A 182 16.21 23.72 27.80
N SER A 183 15.06 24.32 28.09
CA SER A 183 13.84 24.28 27.28
C SER A 183 14.12 24.64 25.83
N ASP A 184 13.47 23.94 24.88
CA ASP A 184 12.77 24.60 23.78
C ASP A 184 11.76 23.64 23.12
N ILE A 185 10.49 24.03 23.26
CA ILE A 185 9.36 23.53 22.50
C ILE A 185 9.53 24.07 21.08
N LEU A 186 9.67 23.19 20.08
CA LEU A 186 9.33 23.54 18.71
C LEU A 186 8.50 22.45 18.05
N THR A 187 7.20 22.68 18.13
CA THR A 187 6.15 22.30 17.19
C THR A 187 6.65 22.31 15.73
N LEU A 188 6.55 21.19 15.02
CA LEU A 188 6.40 21.10 13.55
C LEU A 188 5.80 19.72 13.24
N ARG A 189 4.48 19.60 13.34
CA ARG A 189 3.50 19.65 12.21
C ARG A 189 3.67 18.51 11.19
N CYS A 190 2.66 17.64 11.21
CA CYS A 190 2.17 16.87 10.07
C CYS A 190 2.11 17.70 8.79
N VAL A 191 2.65 17.15 7.71
CA VAL A 191 2.36 17.44 6.29
C VAL A 191 2.85 16.18 5.54
N MET A 192 2.15 15.51 4.64
CA MET A 192 0.82 15.58 4.02
C MET A 192 0.48 14.14 3.60
#